data_AF-A0A4Y2FCG9-F1
#
_entry.id   AF-A0A4Y2FCG9-F1
#
_cell.length_a   1.000
_cell.length_b   1.000
_cell.length_c   1.000
_cell.angle_alpha   90.00
_cell.angle_beta   90.00
_cell.angle_gamma   90.00
#
_symmetry.space_group_name_H-M   'P 1'
#
loop_
_entity.id
_entity.type
_entity.pdbx_description
1 polymer ?
#
loop_
_entity_poly.entity_id
_entity_poly.type
_entity_poly.pdbx_seq_one_letter_code
_entity_poly.pdbx_strand_id
1 'polypeptide(L)'
;MPGVFFHTNLPVQVNKQKDHPTYLRQLALEIINDIPVVVVKDDGSRNDSDCTGSGIYITTHNQELKIQRRNPDFCCVFRSEQIAIDEGLDSLLSLSCSNEIWILTDSRSSIQHLANWHRVRDNTGMNILNKLKSLSVSYRIHLQWIPSHVNIQGNELADALAKPSAADASVPSAPLTYM
;
A
#
# COMPACT_ATOMS: atom_id res chain seq x y z
N MET A 1 -0.53 -15.69 -9.58
CA MET A 1 -0.67 -16.28 -8.24
C MET A 1 -2.15 -16.54 -8.01
N PRO A 2 -2.61 -17.78 -7.73
CA PRO A 2 -4.02 -18.06 -7.53
C PRO A 2 -4.62 -17.18 -6.42
N GLY A 3 -5.84 -16.66 -6.61
CA GLY A 3 -6.53 -15.83 -5.62
C GLY A 3 -5.99 -14.40 -5.43
N VAL A 4 -4.94 -13.99 -6.15
CA VAL A 4 -4.36 -12.65 -6.07
C VAL A 4 -4.38 -11.96 -7.44
N PHE A 5 -4.96 -10.77 -7.48
CA PHE A 5 -5.17 -9.96 -8.68
C PHE A 5 -4.35 -8.67 -8.60
N PHE A 6 -3.60 -8.35 -9.66
CA PHE A 6 -2.73 -7.17 -9.71
C PHE A 6 -3.24 -6.20 -10.78
N HIS A 7 -3.71 -5.04 -10.35
CA HIS A 7 -4.31 -4.02 -11.20
C HIS A 7 -3.41 -2.79 -11.24
N THR A 8 -2.73 -2.59 -12.37
CA THR A 8 -1.74 -1.49 -12.55
C THR A 8 -2.29 -0.32 -13.37
N ASN A 9 -3.58 -0.36 -13.73
CA ASN A 9 -4.24 0.65 -14.55
C ASN A 9 -5.60 1.01 -13.94
N LEU A 10 -6.09 2.18 -14.28
CA LEU A 10 -7.49 2.57 -14.13
C LEU A 10 -8.33 1.98 -15.28
N PRO A 11 -9.68 2.07 -15.24
CA PRO A 11 -10.55 1.47 -16.27
C PRO A 11 -10.27 1.97 -17.69
N VAL A 12 -9.65 3.15 -17.81
CA VAL A 12 -9.22 3.77 -19.07
C VAL A 12 -7.71 3.97 -19.05
N GLN A 13 -7.06 3.95 -20.21
CA GLN A 13 -5.66 4.37 -20.32
C GLN A 13 -5.52 5.82 -19.90
N VAL A 14 -4.65 6.06 -18.91
CA VAL A 14 -4.36 7.38 -18.37
C VAL A 14 -2.87 7.67 -18.38
N ASN A 15 -2.52 8.94 -18.53
CA ASN A 15 -1.20 9.48 -18.32
C ASN A 15 -1.22 10.45 -17.14
N LYS A 16 -0.70 10.00 -15.98
CA LYS A 16 -0.64 10.80 -14.74
C LYS A 16 -0.02 12.19 -14.92
N GLN A 17 0.89 12.39 -15.89
CA GLN A 17 1.56 13.67 -16.12
C GLN A 17 0.77 14.62 -17.03
N LYS A 18 -0.18 14.10 -17.83
CA LYS A 18 -0.92 14.88 -18.83
C LYS A 18 -2.38 15.04 -18.46
N ASP A 19 -2.97 14.05 -17.81
CA ASP A 19 -4.39 14.05 -17.48
C ASP A 19 -4.66 14.89 -16.24
N HIS A 20 -5.82 15.56 -16.23
CA HIS A 20 -6.19 16.46 -15.15
C HIS A 20 -6.42 15.69 -13.83
N PRO A 21 -5.92 16.18 -12.67
CA PRO A 21 -6.06 15.50 -11.37
C PRO A 21 -7.50 15.12 -11.01
N THR A 22 -8.47 16.00 -11.30
CA THR A 22 -9.90 15.73 -11.07
C THR A 22 -10.42 14.54 -11.87
N TYR A 23 -9.94 14.36 -13.11
CA TYR A 23 -10.33 13.24 -13.96
C TYR A 23 -9.73 11.92 -13.44
N LEU A 24 -8.45 11.93 -13.07
CA LEU A 24 -7.79 10.79 -12.44
C LEU A 24 -8.46 10.38 -11.12
N ARG A 25 -8.85 11.37 -10.31
CA ARG A 25 -9.63 11.16 -9.07
C ARG A 25 -10.96 10.49 -9.36
N GLN A 26 -11.71 10.97 -10.36
CA GLN A 26 -13.01 10.40 -10.70
C GLN A 26 -12.88 8.92 -11.07
N LEU A 27 -11.95 8.57 -11.96
CA LEU A 27 -11.70 7.18 -12.35
C LEU A 27 -11.27 6.30 -11.18
N ALA A 28 -10.49 6.84 -10.23
CA ALA A 28 -10.11 6.10 -9.04
C ALA A 28 -11.32 5.87 -8.11
N LEU A 29 -12.18 6.88 -7.92
CA LEU A 29 -13.37 6.77 -7.08
C LEU A 29 -14.41 5.80 -7.66
N GLU A 30 -14.51 5.69 -8.99
CA GLU A 30 -15.35 4.67 -9.65
C GLU A 30 -14.95 3.24 -9.24
N ILE A 31 -13.66 3.00 -8.98
CA ILE A 31 -13.19 1.71 -8.47
C ILE A 31 -13.42 1.61 -6.95
N ILE A 32 -13.06 2.65 -6.20
CA ILE A 32 -13.02 2.62 -4.73
C ILE A 32 -14.41 2.52 -4.11
N ASN A 33 -15.42 3.17 -4.69
CA ASN A 33 -16.77 3.22 -4.12
C ASN A 33 -17.45 1.84 -4.04
N ASP A 34 -17.03 0.90 -4.90
CA ASP A 34 -17.61 -0.45 -4.96
C ASP A 34 -16.85 -1.48 -4.10
N ILE A 35 -15.84 -1.04 -3.33
CA ILE A 35 -14.92 -1.93 -2.61
C ILE A 35 -15.25 -2.02 -1.11
N PRO A 36 -15.39 -3.24 -0.54
CA PRO A 36 -15.84 -3.43 0.85
C PRO A 36 -14.75 -3.34 1.93
N VAL A 37 -13.48 -3.59 1.60
CA VAL A 37 -12.33 -3.53 2.51
C VAL A 37 -11.18 -2.86 1.79
N VAL A 38 -10.70 -1.74 2.32
CA VAL A 38 -9.67 -0.91 1.69
C VAL A 38 -8.49 -0.77 2.64
N VAL A 39 -7.32 -1.21 2.20
CA VAL A 39 -6.04 -0.83 2.83
C VAL A 39 -5.36 0.20 1.95
N VAL A 40 -5.31 1.45 2.39
CA VAL A 40 -4.54 2.50 1.73
C VAL A 40 -3.17 2.65 2.39
N LYS A 41 -2.16 2.78 1.56
CA LYS A 41 -0.76 2.78 1.95
C LYS A 41 -0.07 3.94 1.25
N ASP A 42 0.71 4.68 2.02
CA ASP A 42 1.56 5.75 1.51
C ASP A 42 2.94 5.66 2.17
N ASP A 43 3.97 5.83 1.35
CA ASP A 43 5.29 6.17 1.84
C ASP A 43 5.46 7.66 2.12
N GLY A 44 5.76 7.93 3.38
CA GLY A 44 5.95 9.26 3.91
C GLY A 44 7.30 9.82 3.51
N SER A 45 7.22 10.91 2.75
CA SER A 45 8.04 12.13 2.83
C SER A 45 9.40 11.97 3.51
N ARG A 46 10.48 12.01 2.72
CA ARG A 46 11.85 12.23 3.24
C ARG A 46 11.88 13.51 4.07
N ASN A 47 12.35 13.42 5.30
CA ASN A 47 12.74 14.59 6.08
C ASN A 47 14.20 14.98 5.77
N ASP A 48 14.65 16.14 6.25
CA ASP A 48 16.03 16.66 6.05
C ASP A 48 17.13 15.71 6.59
N SER A 49 16.74 14.70 7.38
CA SER A 49 17.59 13.65 7.94
C SER A 49 17.49 12.30 7.20
N ASP A 50 16.96 12.26 5.98
CA ASP A 50 16.83 11.05 5.15
C ASP A 50 16.04 9.89 5.80
N CYS A 51 15.22 10.20 6.80
CA CYS A 51 14.30 9.25 7.42
C CYS A 51 12.98 9.28 6.66
N THR A 52 12.37 8.11 6.46
CA THR A 52 11.04 7.97 5.85
C THR A 52 10.11 7.23 6.80
N GLY A 53 8.81 7.45 6.63
CA GLY A 53 7.76 6.77 7.38
C GLY A 53 6.85 6.00 6.44
N SER A 54 6.06 5.08 6.99
CA SER A 54 4.97 4.44 6.26
C SER A 54 3.68 4.69 7.03
N GLY A 55 2.68 5.19 6.30
CA GLY A 55 1.33 5.38 6.80
C GLY A 55 0.42 4.31 6.21
N ILE A 56 -0.30 3.60 7.08
CA ILE A 56 -1.24 2.57 6.64
C ILE A 56 -2.59 2.90 7.25
N TYR A 57 -3.58 3.02 6.39
CA TYR A 57 -4.97 3.21 6.76
C TYR A 57 -5.79 2.03 6.28
N ILE A 58 -6.33 1.25 7.22
CA ILE A 58 -7.19 0.11 6.93
C ILE A 58 -8.60 0.50 7.30
N THR A 59 -9.53 0.36 6.36
CA THR A 59 -10.96 0.50 6.63
C THR A 59 -11.69 -0.79 6.26
N THR A 60 -12.52 -1.23 7.18
CA THR A 60 -13.43 -2.36 7.06
C THR A 60 -14.84 -1.87 7.40
N HIS A 61 -15.86 -2.68 7.14
CA HIS A 61 -17.26 -2.35 7.45
C HIS A 61 -17.49 -2.01 8.93
N ASN A 62 -16.65 -2.54 9.83
CA ASN A 62 -16.86 -2.46 11.27
C ASN A 62 -15.81 -1.60 11.99
N GLN A 63 -14.64 -1.37 11.38
CA GLN A 63 -13.48 -0.81 12.05
C GLN A 63 -12.57 -0.05 11.08
N GLU A 64 -11.95 1.00 11.61
CA GLU A 64 -10.83 1.71 10.98
C GLU A 64 -9.58 1.54 11.83
N LEU A 65 -8.45 1.19 11.20
CA LEU A 65 -7.14 1.17 11.82
C LEU A 65 -6.22 2.17 11.14
N LYS A 66 -5.46 2.89 11.97
CA LYS A 66 -4.44 3.85 11.54
C LYS A 66 -3.11 3.38 12.12
N ILE A 67 -2.18 3.03 11.25
CA ILE A 67 -0.89 2.47 11.62
C ILE A 67 0.20 3.37 11.09
N GLN A 68 1.16 3.62 11.97
CA GLN A 68 2.35 4.43 11.73
C GLN A 68 3.57 3.54 11.94
N ARG A 69 4.51 3.62 11.00
CA ARG A 69 5.78 2.90 11.06
C ARG A 69 6.92 3.80 10.63
N ARG A 70 8.01 3.75 11.38
CA ARG A 70 9.28 4.34 10.96
C ARG A 70 9.95 3.34 10.01
N ASN A 71 10.37 3.80 8.84
CA ASN A 71 11.15 2.97 7.94
C ASN A 71 12.63 2.99 8.35
N PRO A 72 13.43 2.00 7.92
CA PRO A 72 14.87 2.06 8.08
C PRO A 72 15.45 3.36 7.50
N ASP A 73 16.53 3.85 8.10
CA ASP A 73 17.22 5.03 7.58
C ASP A 73 17.68 4.78 6.13
N PHE A 74 17.65 5.82 5.29
CA PHE A 74 17.99 5.75 3.86
C PHE A 74 17.09 4.80 3.03
N CYS A 75 15.88 4.49 3.50
CA CYS A 75 14.92 3.69 2.74
C CYS A 75 14.44 4.44 1.49
N CYS A 76 14.51 3.80 0.32
CA CYS A 76 14.01 4.36 -0.92
C CYS A 76 12.48 4.25 -1.01
N VAL A 77 11.86 5.14 -1.78
CA VAL A 77 10.40 5.19 -2.04
C VAL A 77 9.85 3.80 -2.36
N PHE A 78 10.44 3.12 -3.34
CA PHE A 78 10.03 1.77 -3.72
C PHE A 78 10.03 0.75 -2.57
N ARG A 79 11.02 0.82 -1.68
CA ARG A 79 11.12 -0.08 -0.53
C ARG A 79 10.14 0.31 0.57
N SER A 80 9.95 1.60 0.81
CA SER A 80 8.98 2.11 1.77
C SER A 80 7.56 1.67 1.42
N GLU A 81 7.19 1.74 0.14
CA GLU A 81 5.92 1.23 -0.37
C GLU A 81 5.75 -0.27 -0.12
N GLN A 82 6.80 -1.06 -0.31
CA GLN A 82 6.77 -2.48 0.01
C GLN A 82 6.62 -2.73 1.52
N ILE A 83 7.28 -1.94 2.37
CA ILE A 83 7.13 -2.03 3.83
C ILE A 83 5.69 -1.73 4.25
N ALA A 84 5.10 -0.67 3.71
CA ALA A 84 3.68 -0.36 3.93
C ALA A 84 2.78 -1.52 3.46
N ILE A 85 3.13 -2.16 2.33
CA ILE A 85 2.42 -3.34 1.83
C ILE A 85 2.49 -4.49 2.82
N ASP A 86 3.69 -4.81 3.29
CA ASP A 86 3.98 -5.91 4.19
C ASP A 86 3.28 -5.76 5.55
N GLU A 87 3.34 -4.56 6.13
CA GLU A 87 2.72 -4.24 7.42
C GLU A 87 1.19 -4.21 7.34
N GLY A 88 0.63 -3.67 6.26
CA GLY A 88 -0.81 -3.73 6.06
C GLY A 88 -1.32 -5.17 5.90
N LEU A 89 -0.53 -6.07 5.33
CA LEU A 89 -0.87 -7.50 5.26
C LEU A 89 -0.80 -8.17 6.64
N ASP A 90 0.19 -7.83 7.48
CA ASP A 90 0.25 -8.34 8.86
C ASP A 90 -0.96 -7.91 9.68
N SER A 91 -1.36 -6.65 9.52
CA SER A 91 -2.53 -6.11 10.19
C SER A 91 -3.81 -6.84 9.77
N LEU A 92 -3.95 -7.16 8.48
CA LEU A 92 -5.08 -7.93 7.95
C LEU A 92 -5.12 -9.37 8.49
N LEU A 93 -3.99 -10.00 8.82
CA LEU A 93 -3.98 -11.33 9.43
C LEU A 93 -4.67 -11.36 10.80
N SER A 94 -4.68 -10.22 11.51
CA SER A 94 -5.34 -10.05 12.81
C SER A 94 -6.79 -9.56 12.73
N LEU A 95 -7.27 -9.21 11.54
CA LEU A 95 -8.60 -8.65 11.33
C LEU A 95 -9.57 -9.70 10.76
N SER A 96 -10.82 -9.65 11.23
CA SER A 96 -11.92 -10.36 10.57
C SER A 96 -12.34 -9.57 9.32
N CYS A 97 -11.90 -10.03 8.16
CA CYS A 97 -12.18 -9.39 6.88
C CYS A 97 -13.32 -10.09 6.13
N SER A 98 -13.95 -9.37 5.21
CA SER A 98 -14.81 -9.98 4.18
C SER A 98 -14.01 -10.93 3.28
N ASN A 99 -14.71 -11.72 2.46
CA ASN A 99 -14.10 -12.66 1.50
C ASN A 99 -13.17 -11.98 0.47
N GLU A 100 -13.21 -10.66 0.35
CA GLU A 100 -12.35 -9.88 -0.55
C GLU A 100 -11.57 -8.81 0.22
N ILE A 101 -10.30 -8.65 -0.14
CA ILE A 101 -9.37 -7.67 0.42
C ILE A 101 -8.82 -6.83 -0.72
N TRP A 102 -8.95 -5.51 -0.62
CA TRP A 102 -8.35 -4.59 -1.57
C TRP A 102 -7.25 -3.75 -0.92
N ILE A 103 -6.09 -3.76 -1.55
CA ILE A 103 -4.92 -2.96 -1.17
C ILE A 103 -4.76 -1.89 -2.23
N LEU A 104 -4.98 -0.63 -1.84
CA LEU A 104 -4.78 0.54 -2.67
C LEU A 104 -3.40 1.12 -2.36
N THR A 105 -2.60 1.31 -3.40
CA THR A 105 -1.28 1.95 -3.31
C THR A 105 -1.09 2.81 -4.55
N ASP A 106 -0.42 3.94 -4.41
CA ASP A 106 -0.05 4.78 -5.54
C ASP A 106 1.25 4.31 -6.24
N SER A 107 1.91 3.30 -5.68
CA SER A 107 3.14 2.70 -6.20
C SER A 107 2.87 1.63 -7.24
N ARG A 108 2.71 2.08 -8.49
CA ARG A 108 2.57 1.19 -9.65
C ARG A 108 3.73 0.21 -9.76
N SER A 109 4.95 0.65 -9.43
CA SER A 109 6.16 -0.17 -9.44
C SER A 109 6.09 -1.34 -8.45
N SER A 110 5.56 -1.13 -7.24
CA SER A 110 5.43 -2.18 -6.24
C SER A 110 4.45 -3.27 -6.70
N ILE A 111 3.32 -2.87 -7.30
CA ILE A 111 2.36 -3.83 -7.87
C ILE A 111 3.01 -4.60 -9.03
N GLN A 112 3.74 -3.93 -9.92
CA GLN A 112 4.42 -4.59 -11.06
C GLN A 112 5.50 -5.58 -10.61
N HIS A 113 6.27 -5.23 -9.58
CA HIS A 113 7.27 -6.11 -8.98
C HIS A 113 6.63 -7.38 -8.43
N LEU A 114 5.59 -7.23 -7.60
CA LEU A 114 4.87 -8.36 -7.00
C LEU A 114 4.09 -9.17 -8.05
N ALA A 115 3.58 -8.55 -9.11
CA ALA A 115 2.94 -9.25 -10.23
C ALA A 115 3.91 -10.17 -10.96
N ASN A 116 5.21 -9.84 -10.97
CA ASN A 116 6.30 -10.68 -11.47
C ASN A 116 6.84 -11.65 -10.41
N TRP A 117 5.98 -12.15 -9.51
CA TRP A 117 6.30 -13.00 -8.35
C TRP A 117 7.29 -14.16 -8.59
N HIS A 118 7.36 -14.72 -9.80
CA HIS A 118 8.32 -15.77 -10.15
C HIS A 118 9.78 -15.28 -10.24
N ARG A 119 10.00 -13.97 -10.42
CA ARG A 119 11.30 -13.30 -10.51
C ARG A 119 11.67 -12.50 -9.26
N VAL A 120 10.76 -12.33 -8.31
CA VAL A 120 11.03 -11.66 -7.04
C VAL A 120 12.06 -12.48 -6.25
N ARG A 121 13.08 -11.80 -5.71
CA ARG A 121 14.20 -12.42 -4.98
C ARG A 121 14.59 -11.67 -3.72
N ASP A 122 14.20 -10.41 -3.60
CA ASP A 122 14.43 -9.63 -2.39
C ASP A 122 13.55 -10.13 -1.23
N ASN A 123 14.08 -10.04 -0.02
CA ASN A 123 13.43 -10.61 1.16
C ASN A 123 12.07 -9.95 1.45
N THR A 124 11.94 -8.64 1.27
CA THR A 124 10.68 -7.90 1.51
C THR A 124 9.59 -8.36 0.54
N GLY A 125 9.88 -8.41 -0.76
CA GLY A 125 8.96 -8.93 -1.78
C GLY A 125 8.58 -10.38 -1.52
N MET A 126 9.53 -11.24 -1.15
CA MET A 126 9.25 -12.64 -0.80
C MET A 126 8.34 -12.78 0.42
N ASN A 127 8.54 -11.97 1.46
CA ASN A 127 7.66 -11.94 2.64
C ASN A 127 6.23 -11.55 2.25
N ILE A 128 6.08 -10.47 1.47
CA ILE A 128 4.78 -10.03 0.96
C ILE A 128 4.10 -11.15 0.16
N LEU A 129 4.82 -11.80 -0.75
CA LEU A 129 4.28 -12.90 -1.55
C LEU A 129 3.85 -14.09 -0.70
N ASN A 130 4.60 -14.44 0.35
CA ASN A 130 4.22 -15.50 1.28
C ASN A 130 2.94 -15.14 2.06
N LYS A 131 2.81 -13.90 2.53
CA LYS A 131 1.60 -13.40 3.21
C LYS A 131 0.40 -13.39 2.29
N LEU A 132 0.56 -12.87 1.07
CA LEU A 132 -0.45 -12.92 0.02
C LEU A 132 -0.89 -14.37 -0.25
N LYS A 133 0.05 -15.33 -0.24
CA LYS A 133 -0.25 -16.74 -0.51
C LYS A 133 -1.09 -17.34 0.60
N SER A 134 -0.70 -17.07 1.84
CA SER A 134 -1.44 -17.51 3.03
C SER A 134 -2.86 -16.96 3.02
N LEU A 135 -3.02 -15.65 2.82
CA LEU A 135 -4.32 -14.99 2.79
C LEU A 135 -5.18 -15.42 1.58
N SER A 136 -4.56 -15.73 0.44
CA SER A 136 -5.27 -16.14 -0.78
C SER A 136 -6.00 -17.49 -0.67
N VAL A 137 -5.75 -18.25 0.41
CA VAL A 137 -6.49 -19.48 0.72
C VAL A 137 -7.93 -19.17 1.13
N SER A 138 -8.13 -18.07 1.85
CA SER A 138 -9.44 -17.68 2.42
C SER A 138 -10.06 -16.48 1.72
N TYR A 139 -9.24 -15.64 1.08
CA TYR A 139 -9.65 -14.35 0.55
C TYR A 139 -9.25 -14.17 -0.91
N ARG A 140 -10.05 -13.42 -1.67
CA ARG A 140 -9.62 -12.86 -2.96
C ARG A 140 -8.91 -11.55 -2.69
N ILE A 141 -7.65 -11.44 -3.08
CA ILE A 141 -6.83 -10.27 -2.78
C ILE A 141 -6.60 -9.47 -4.05
N HIS A 142 -6.85 -8.17 -3.99
CA HIS A 142 -6.71 -7.25 -5.10
C HIS A 142 -5.70 -6.17 -4.72
N LEU A 143 -4.63 -6.03 -5.50
CA LEU A 143 -3.72 -4.88 -5.40
C LEU A 143 -4.09 -3.93 -6.52
N GLN A 144 -4.58 -2.73 -6.18
CA GLN A 144 -5.05 -1.73 -7.13
C GLN A 144 -4.19 -0.47 -7.05
N TRP A 145 -3.64 -0.10 -8.19
CA TRP A 145 -2.97 1.19 -8.33
C TRP A 145 -3.99 2.33 -8.28
N ILE A 146 -3.71 3.35 -7.47
CA ILE A 146 -4.47 4.60 -7.45
C ILE A 146 -3.55 5.80 -7.72
N PRO A 147 -4.02 6.89 -8.34
CA PRO A 147 -3.21 8.09 -8.47
C PRO A 147 -3.02 8.79 -7.11
N SER A 148 -1.77 9.13 -6.76
CA SER A 148 -1.48 10.00 -5.61
C SER A 148 -1.78 11.47 -5.86
N HIS A 149 -1.97 12.21 -4.77
CA HIS A 149 -2.18 13.67 -4.73
C HIS A 149 -3.36 14.17 -5.57
N VAL A 150 -4.39 13.34 -5.69
CA VAL A 150 -5.65 13.73 -6.35
C VAL A 150 -6.81 13.80 -5.36
N ASN A 151 -6.54 13.94 -4.05
CA ASN A 151 -7.56 14.09 -3.01
C ASN A 151 -8.48 12.86 -2.87
N ILE A 152 -7.85 11.67 -2.78
CA ILE A 152 -8.49 10.42 -2.38
C ILE A 152 -8.35 10.31 -0.87
N GLN A 153 -9.45 10.41 -0.13
CA GLN A 153 -9.43 10.56 1.34
C GLN A 153 -8.58 9.50 2.06
N GLY A 154 -8.72 8.22 1.71
CA GLY A 154 -7.94 7.16 2.33
C GLY A 154 -6.44 7.28 2.05
N ASN A 155 -6.05 7.81 0.89
CA ASN A 155 -4.65 8.09 0.55
C ASN A 155 -4.15 9.25 1.38
N GLU A 156 -4.83 10.40 1.33
CA GLU A 156 -4.42 11.58 2.09
C GLU A 156 -4.31 11.31 3.61
N LEU A 157 -5.14 10.40 4.14
CA LEU A 157 -5.02 9.92 5.52
C LEU A 157 -3.75 9.08 5.75
N ALA A 158 -3.42 8.17 4.83
CA ALA A 158 -2.17 7.42 4.88
C ALA A 158 -0.95 8.37 4.79
N ASP A 159 -0.95 9.33 3.86
CA ASP A 159 0.11 10.34 3.72
C ASP A 159 0.30 11.15 5.00
N ALA A 160 -0.81 11.52 5.65
CA ALA A 160 -0.78 12.26 6.91
C ALA A 160 -0.21 11.43 8.07
N LEU A 161 -0.39 10.10 8.06
CA LEU A 161 0.20 9.18 9.05
C LEU A 161 1.70 8.95 8.82
N ALA A 162 2.13 8.97 7.57
CA ALA A 162 3.50 8.65 7.20
C ALA A 162 4.48 9.79 7.58
N LYS A 163 4.06 11.06 7.46
CA LYS A 163 4.85 12.25 7.79
C LYS A 163 5.41 12.29 9.23
N PRO A 164 4.61 12.15 10.31
CA PRO A 164 5.13 12.17 11.67
C PRO A 164 6.03 10.96 11.98
N SER A 165 5.74 9.81 11.37
CA SER A 165 6.50 8.57 11.58
C SER A 165 7.98 8.66 11.15
N ALA A 166 8.29 9.51 10.17
CA ALA A 166 9.66 9.72 9.70
C ALA A 166 10.55 10.41 10.74
N ALA A 167 9.98 11.29 11.58
CA ALA A 167 10.72 12.11 12.54
C ALA A 167 10.73 11.53 13.96
N ASP A 168 9.81 10.62 14.27
CA ASP A 168 9.61 10.14 15.63
C ASP A 168 10.33 8.81 15.89
N ALA A 169 11.33 8.84 16.78
CA ALA A 169 12.09 7.66 17.20
C ALA A 169 11.30 6.74 18.15
N SER A 170 10.15 7.18 18.66
CA SER A 170 9.27 6.36 19.52
C SER A 170 8.35 5.43 18.72
N VAL A 171 8.20 5.67 17.41
CA VAL A 171 7.42 4.82 16.51
C VAL A 171 8.18 3.52 16.22
N PRO A 172 7.53 2.34 16.30
CA PRO A 172 8.17 1.08 15.96
C PRO A 172 8.81 1.13 14.56
N SER A 173 10.09 0.76 14.50
CA SER A 173 10.83 0.71 13.25
C SER A 173 10.57 -0.61 12.54
N ALA A 174 10.33 -0.55 11.23
CA ALA A 174 10.24 -1.74 10.40
C ALA A 174 11.62 -2.46 10.39
N PRO A 175 11.64 -3.81 10.48
CA PRO A 175 12.89 -4.55 10.60
C PRO A 175 13.80 -4.32 9.38
N LEU A 176 15.08 -4.11 9.66
CA LEU A 176 16.15 -4.07 8.65
C LEU A 176 16.25 -5.44 7.96
N THR A 177 15.62 -5.57 6.80
CA THR A 177 15.79 -6.75 5.95
C THR A 177 17.05 -6.55 5.09
N TYR A 178 18.20 -7.01 5.57
CA TYR A 178 19.40 -7.03 4.73
C TYR A 178 19.25 -8.11 3.63
N MET A 179 19.91 -7.86 2.50
CA MET A 179 19.72 -8.49 1.17
C MET A 179 19.48 -9.99 1.14
#